data_AF-A0A1V4WSS3-F1
#
_entry.id   AF-A0A1V4WSS3-F1
#
_cell.length_a   1.000
_cell.length_b   1.000
_cell.length_c   1.000
_cell.angle_alpha   90.00
_cell.angle_beta   90.00
_cell.angle_gamma   90.00
#
_symmetry.space_group_name_H-M   'P 1'
#
loop_
_entity.id
_entity.type
_entity.pdbx_description
1 polymer ?
#
loop_
_entity_poly.entity_id
_entity_poly.type
_entity_poly.pdbx_seq_one_letter_code
_entity_poly.pdbx_strand_id
1 'polypeptide(L)'
;MASGTSKQTELKLVGVARASLEELLLDLHDFLRQKGFSLWKKDDARAMEIGALADGPRITYRTYRSYFEGSGPEIAANAAICLIHQANYLLDRQLASLEKKFLAEGGFTERLYQERSLQRRKWRK
;
A
#
# COMPACT_ATOMS: atom_id res chain seq x y z
N MET A 1 -19.73 12.39 13.56
CA MET A 1 -20.10 10.99 13.26
C MET A 1 -19.30 10.36 12.12
N ALA A 2 -19.01 11.06 11.01
CA ALA A 2 -18.33 10.49 9.83
C ALA A 2 -16.87 10.00 10.04
N SER A 3 -16.12 10.60 10.98
CA SER A 3 -14.66 10.35 11.09
C SER A 3 -14.31 8.91 11.52
N GLY A 4 -15.09 8.28 12.39
CA GLY A 4 -14.78 6.92 12.88
C GLY A 4 -15.04 5.82 11.84
N THR A 5 -16.15 5.91 11.10
CA THR A 5 -16.49 5.00 9.99
C THR A 5 -15.52 5.17 8.84
N SER A 6 -15.17 6.42 8.52
CA SER A 6 -14.16 6.72 7.49
C SER A 6 -12.80 6.07 7.80
N LYS A 7 -12.34 6.11 9.06
CA LYS A 7 -11.05 5.49 9.46
C LYS A 7 -11.05 3.97 9.38
N GLN A 8 -12.16 3.33 9.77
CA GLN A 8 -12.28 1.87 9.64
C GLN A 8 -12.27 1.44 8.17
N THR A 9 -12.98 2.16 7.31
CA THR A 9 -12.98 1.90 5.87
C THR A 9 -11.61 2.16 5.26
N GLU A 10 -10.94 3.27 5.63
CA GLU A 10 -9.59 3.59 5.17
C GLU A 10 -8.61 2.47 5.53
N LEU A 11 -8.58 2.01 6.79
CA LEU A 11 -7.71 0.91 7.22
C LEU A 11 -7.93 -0.36 6.37
N LYS A 12 -9.19 -0.71 6.11
CA LYS A 12 -9.53 -1.87 5.26
C LYS A 12 -9.06 -1.69 3.82
N LEU A 13 -9.32 -0.54 3.21
CA LEU A 13 -8.95 -0.27 1.82
C LEU A 13 -7.44 -0.23 1.62
N VAL A 14 -6.69 0.34 2.57
CA VAL A 14 -5.22 0.32 2.54
C VAL A 14 -4.71 -1.11 2.67
N GLY A 15 -5.33 -1.94 3.53
CA GLY A 15 -4.99 -3.36 3.64
C GLY A 15 -5.25 -4.14 2.35
N VAL A 16 -6.39 -3.88 1.69
CA VAL A 16 -6.70 -4.46 0.36
C VAL A 16 -5.66 -4.03 -0.67
N ALA A 17 -5.33 -2.74 -0.75
CA ALA A 17 -4.32 -2.24 -1.68
C ALA A 17 -2.96 -2.91 -1.47
N ARG A 18 -2.53 -3.08 -0.21
CA ARG A 18 -1.29 -3.78 0.14
C ARG A 18 -1.30 -5.25 -0.29
N ALA A 19 -2.42 -5.95 -0.12
CA ALA A 19 -2.57 -7.34 -0.57
C ALA A 19 -2.56 -7.45 -2.11
N SER A 20 -3.27 -6.56 -2.80
CA SER A 20 -3.29 -6.54 -4.28
C SER A 20 -1.90 -6.31 -4.89
N LEU A 21 -1.06 -5.49 -4.25
CA LEU A 21 0.31 -5.29 -4.68
C LEU A 21 1.21 -6.50 -4.39
N GLU A 22 0.94 -7.28 -3.35
CA GLU A 22 1.65 -8.54 -3.09
C GLU A 22 1.31 -9.60 -4.14
N GLU A 23 0.03 -9.69 -4.53
CA GLU A 23 -0.41 -10.58 -5.59
C GLU A 23 0.26 -10.23 -6.93
N LEU A 24 0.26 -8.94 -7.29
CA LEU A 24 0.96 -8.45 -8.48
C LEU A 24 2.47 -8.72 -8.44
N LEU A 25 3.10 -8.62 -7.26
CA LEU A 25 4.51 -8.92 -7.08
C LEU A 25 4.81 -10.40 -7.41
N LEU A 26 3.97 -11.32 -6.93
CA LEU A 26 4.09 -12.75 -7.23
C LEU A 26 3.89 -13.02 -8.72
N ASP A 27 2.90 -12.39 -9.35
CA ASP A 27 2.64 -12.52 -10.79
C ASP A 27 3.84 -12.05 -11.64
N LEU A 28 4.49 -10.95 -11.24
CA LEU A 28 5.68 -10.45 -11.93
C LEU A 28 6.90 -11.35 -11.74
N HIS A 29 7.10 -11.92 -10.55
CA HIS A 29 8.13 -12.94 -10.32
C HIS A 29 7.92 -14.18 -11.20
N ASP A 30 6.68 -14.65 -11.28
CA ASP A 30 6.31 -15.78 -12.12
C ASP A 30 6.47 -15.46 -13.61
N PHE A 31 6.13 -14.24 -14.04
CA PHE A 31 6.36 -13.76 -15.39
C PHE A 31 7.85 -13.80 -15.77
N LEU A 32 8.73 -13.26 -14.91
CA LEU A 32 10.17 -13.29 -15.14
C LEU A 32 10.68 -14.74 -15.24
N ARG A 33 10.27 -15.60 -14.31
CA ARG A 33 10.65 -17.02 -14.29
C ARG A 33 10.21 -17.76 -15.56
N GLN A 34 8.96 -17.61 -15.97
CA GLN A 34 8.41 -18.29 -17.16
C GLN A 34 9.09 -17.87 -18.46
N LYS A 35 9.57 -16.62 -18.53
CA LYS A 35 10.29 -16.08 -19.70
C LYS A 35 11.81 -16.29 -19.65
N GLY A 36 12.34 -16.83 -18.55
CA GLY A 36 13.79 -16.98 -18.35
C GLY A 36 14.51 -15.63 -18.14
N PHE A 37 13.79 -14.60 -17.74
CA PHE A 37 14.35 -13.28 -17.46
C PHE A 37 14.96 -13.21 -16.07
N SER A 38 15.97 -12.35 -15.93
CA SER A 38 16.66 -12.18 -14.65
C SER A 38 15.87 -11.28 -13.71
N LEU A 39 15.67 -11.74 -12.47
CA LEU A 39 15.18 -10.90 -11.37
C LEU A 39 16.33 -10.06 -10.82
N TRP A 40 16.13 -8.75 -10.73
CA TRP A 40 17.12 -7.83 -10.17
C TRP A 40 17.23 -8.03 -8.67
N LYS A 41 18.47 -8.16 -8.19
CA LYS A 41 18.74 -8.13 -6.76
C LYS A 41 18.66 -6.69 -6.26
N LYS A 42 18.50 -6.52 -4.95
CA LYS A 42 18.42 -5.21 -4.29
C LYS A 42 19.62 -4.29 -4.61
N ASP A 43 20.77 -4.91 -4.77
CA ASP A 43 22.09 -4.32 -5.02
C ASP A 43 22.42 -4.20 -6.53
N ASP A 44 21.47 -4.53 -7.41
CA ASP A 44 21.60 -4.25 -8.85
C ASP A 44 21.54 -2.73 -9.09
N ALA A 45 22.50 -2.20 -9.86
CA ALA A 45 22.59 -0.77 -10.17
C ALA A 45 21.30 -0.22 -10.79
N ARG A 46 20.60 -1.03 -11.59
CA ARG A 46 19.32 -0.64 -12.24
C ARG A 46 18.19 -0.54 -11.22
N ALA A 47 18.15 -1.44 -10.24
CA ALA A 47 17.18 -1.37 -9.15
C ALA A 47 17.42 -0.14 -8.26
N MET A 48 18.70 0.15 -7.97
CA MET A 48 19.08 1.35 -7.21
C MET A 48 18.75 2.64 -7.95
N GLU A 49 18.95 2.69 -9.27
CA GLU A 49 18.61 3.85 -10.10
C GLU A 49 17.11 4.17 -10.01
N ILE A 50 16.25 3.16 -10.23
CA ILE A 50 14.79 3.33 -10.09
C ILE A 50 14.43 3.75 -8.67
N GLY A 51 15.12 3.17 -7.68
CA GLY A 51 14.98 3.54 -6.28
C GLY A 51 15.17 5.03 -6.04
N ALA A 52 16.25 5.60 -6.57
CA ALA A 52 16.62 7.00 -6.40
C ALA A 52 15.66 7.98 -7.11
N LEU A 53 14.99 7.56 -8.19
CA LEU A 53 13.99 8.40 -8.87
C LEU A 53 12.81 8.74 -7.96
N ALA A 54 12.52 7.92 -6.94
CA ALA A 54 11.44 8.13 -5.99
C ALA A 54 11.70 9.23 -4.95
N ASP A 55 12.89 9.85 -4.94
CA ASP A 55 13.22 10.97 -4.04
C ASP A 55 12.98 12.35 -4.70
N GLY A 56 12.53 12.39 -5.96
CA GLY A 56 12.32 13.62 -6.71
C GLY A 56 11.09 14.44 -6.25
N PRO A 57 11.11 15.78 -6.39
CA PRO A 57 10.01 16.66 -5.95
C PRO A 57 8.71 16.53 -6.76
N ARG A 58 8.76 15.90 -7.94
CA ARG A 58 7.59 15.70 -8.82
C ARG A 58 7.71 14.37 -9.55
N ILE A 59 7.45 13.29 -8.84
CA ILE A 59 7.42 11.95 -9.40
C ILE A 59 6.07 11.75 -10.09
N THR A 60 6.12 11.40 -11.37
CA THR A 60 4.92 11.07 -12.15
C THR A 60 5.22 9.85 -13.00
N TYR A 61 4.21 9.29 -13.67
CA TYR A 61 4.44 8.24 -14.65
C TYR A 61 5.52 8.59 -15.69
N ARG A 62 5.63 9.87 -16.08
CA ARG A 62 6.67 10.33 -17.03
C ARG A 62 8.09 10.05 -16.55
N THR A 63 8.32 10.02 -15.24
CA THR A 63 9.63 9.70 -14.64
C THR A 63 10.06 8.27 -14.97
N TYR A 64 9.09 7.34 -15.05
CA TYR A 64 9.35 5.92 -15.27
C TYR A 64 9.04 5.44 -16.70
N ARG A 65 8.49 6.31 -17.55
CA ARG A 65 7.99 5.96 -18.88
C ARG A 65 9.00 5.20 -19.73
N SER A 66 10.28 5.57 -19.68
CA SER A 66 11.36 4.88 -20.41
C SER A 66 11.48 3.39 -20.03
N TYR A 67 11.25 3.05 -18.76
CA TYR A 67 11.31 1.67 -18.28
C TYR A 67 10.07 0.85 -18.67
N PHE A 68 8.93 1.47 -18.97
CA PHE A 68 7.69 0.76 -19.32
C PHE A 68 7.39 0.72 -20.82
N GLU A 69 7.59 1.83 -21.52
CA GLU A 69 7.27 1.95 -22.96
C GLU A 69 8.51 1.88 -23.85
N GLY A 70 9.70 2.21 -23.31
CA GLY A 70 10.94 2.33 -24.07
C GLY A 70 11.90 1.15 -23.90
N SER A 71 11.52 0.13 -23.12
CA SER A 71 12.41 -0.95 -22.73
C SER A 71 11.76 -2.33 -22.90
N GLY A 72 12.57 -3.38 -22.83
CA GLY A 72 12.07 -4.75 -22.95
C GLY A 72 11.22 -5.20 -21.75
N PRO A 73 10.44 -6.28 -21.92
CA PRO A 73 9.54 -6.78 -20.87
C PRO A 73 10.25 -7.15 -19.56
N GLU A 74 11.50 -7.61 -19.62
CA GLU A 74 12.32 -7.87 -18.41
C GLU A 74 12.53 -6.60 -17.59
N ILE A 75 12.89 -5.49 -18.24
CA ILE A 75 13.18 -4.22 -17.57
C ILE A 75 11.88 -3.65 -17.00
N ALA A 76 10.79 -3.67 -17.77
CA ALA A 76 9.48 -3.21 -17.31
C ALA A 76 8.98 -3.99 -16.07
N ALA A 77 9.11 -5.32 -16.07
CA ALA A 77 8.72 -6.14 -14.94
C ALA A 77 9.57 -5.86 -13.69
N ASN A 78 10.90 -5.79 -13.83
CA ASN A 78 11.78 -5.47 -12.70
C ASN A 78 11.58 -4.03 -12.18
N ALA A 79 11.29 -3.08 -13.07
CA ALA A 79 10.95 -1.71 -12.69
C ALA A 79 9.65 -1.68 -11.86
N ALA A 80 8.62 -2.40 -12.30
CA ALA A 80 7.38 -2.55 -11.53
C ALA A 80 7.64 -3.17 -10.15
N ILE A 81 8.44 -4.23 -10.07
CA ILE A 81 8.81 -4.89 -8.81
C ILE A 81 9.46 -3.88 -7.83
N CYS A 82 10.40 -3.06 -8.31
CA CYS A 82 11.05 -2.03 -7.49
C CYS A 82 10.03 -1.02 -6.93
N LEU A 83 9.12 -0.54 -7.78
CA LEU A 83 8.08 0.41 -7.38
C LEU A 83 7.07 -0.21 -6.41
N ILE A 84 6.71 -1.48 -6.61
CA ILE A 84 5.83 -2.22 -5.71
C ILE A 84 6.45 -2.36 -4.32
N HIS A 85 7.74 -2.69 -4.23
CA HIS A 85 8.43 -2.74 -2.93
C HIS A 85 8.40 -1.38 -2.20
N GLN A 86 8.62 -0.28 -2.92
CA GLN A 86 8.53 1.07 -2.35
C GLN A 86 7.10 1.39 -1.90
N ALA A 87 6.11 1.10 -2.73
CA ALA A 87 4.71 1.32 -2.41
C ALA A 87 4.28 0.50 -1.19
N ASN A 88 4.64 -0.78 -1.12
CA ASN A 88 4.36 -1.65 0.02
C ASN A 88 5.00 -1.10 1.30
N TYR A 89 6.25 -0.66 1.27
CA TYR A 89 6.90 -0.03 2.42
C TYR A 89 6.14 1.22 2.92
N LEU A 90 5.65 2.05 2.01
CA LEU A 90 4.85 3.24 2.37
C LEU A 90 3.47 2.85 2.92
N LEU A 91 2.80 1.86 2.32
CA LEU A 91 1.51 1.34 2.76
C LEU A 91 1.62 0.70 4.16
N ASP A 92 2.68 -0.05 4.43
CA ASP A 92 2.92 -0.66 5.74
C ASP A 92 3.06 0.42 6.84
N ARG A 93 3.77 1.52 6.53
CA ARG A 93 3.86 2.69 7.44
C ARG A 93 2.51 3.40 7.62
N GLN A 94 1.72 3.51 6.54
CA GLN A 94 0.39 4.11 6.61
C GLN A 94 -0.55 3.25 7.45
N LEU A 95 -0.57 1.92 7.27
CA LEU A 95 -1.33 0.97 8.09
C LEU A 95 -0.96 1.11 9.57
N ALA A 96 0.34 1.06 9.90
CA ALA A 96 0.79 1.21 11.28
C ALA A 96 0.35 2.55 11.91
N SER A 97 0.34 3.64 11.13
CA SER A 97 -0.19 4.93 11.59
C SER A 97 -1.70 4.92 11.78
N LEU A 98 -2.45 4.32 10.85
CA LEU A 98 -3.92 4.23 10.94
C LEU A 98 -4.35 3.36 12.11
N GLU A 99 -3.69 2.23 12.35
CA GLU A 99 -3.94 1.35 13.50
C GLU A 99 -3.71 2.08 14.82
N LYS A 100 -2.59 2.80 14.97
CA LYS A 100 -2.32 3.62 16.18
C LYS A 100 -3.42 4.65 16.42
N LYS A 101 -3.88 5.36 15.38
CA LYS A 101 -4.98 6.34 15.48
C LYS A 101 -6.31 5.65 15.83
N PHE A 102 -6.57 4.49 15.25
CA PHE A 102 -7.79 3.73 15.51
C PHE A 102 -7.85 3.26 16.97
N LEU A 103 -6.73 2.76 17.51
CA LEU A 103 -6.62 2.37 18.92
C LEU A 103 -6.80 3.55 19.88
N ALA A 104 -6.25 4.73 19.55
CA ALA A 104 -6.35 5.91 20.42
C ALA A 104 -7.75 6.53 20.45
N GLU A 105 -8.47 6.54 19.32
CA GLU A 105 -9.76 7.22 19.19
C GLU A 105 -10.98 6.29 19.34
N GLY A 106 -10.74 4.98 19.35
CA GLY A 106 -11.78 3.95 19.38
C GLY A 106 -12.58 3.85 18.06
N GLY A 107 -13.16 2.67 17.84
CA GLY A 107 -13.93 2.38 16.63
C GLY A 107 -15.31 3.03 16.61
N PHE A 108 -15.89 3.18 15.41
CA PHE A 108 -17.27 3.66 15.27
C PHE A 108 -18.27 2.78 16.02
N THR A 109 -18.12 1.45 15.90
CA THR A 109 -18.99 0.46 16.56
C THR A 109 -18.91 0.55 18.09
N GLU A 110 -17.72 0.79 18.64
CA GLU A 110 -17.52 0.98 20.08
C GLU A 110 -18.24 2.23 20.58
N ARG A 111 -18.10 3.35 19.87
CA ARG A 111 -18.81 4.59 20.21
C ARG A 111 -20.33 4.42 20.14
N LEU A 112 -20.85 3.76 19.10
CA LEU A 112 -22.27 3.44 18.99
C LEU A 112 -22.75 2.49 20.11
N TYR A 113 -21.90 1.57 20.56
CA TYR A 113 -22.22 0.69 21.68
C TYR A 113 -22.29 1.46 23.01
N GLN A 114 -21.35 2.38 23.23
CA GLN A 114 -21.35 3.26 24.40
C GLN A 114 -22.62 4.14 24.44
N GLU A 115 -22.95 4.81 23.32
CA GLU A 115 -24.16 5.63 23.20
C GLU A 115 -25.44 4.82 23.46
N ARG A 116 -25.58 3.63 22.85
CA ARG A 116 -26.72 2.74 23.12
C ARG A 116 -26.81 2.32 24.59
N SER A 117 -25.68 2.11 25.25
CA SER A 117 -25.65 1.74 26.67
C SER A 117 -26.03 2.91 27.58
N LEU A 118 -25.61 4.13 27.26
CA LEU A 118 -26.03 5.35 27.96
C LEU A 118 -27.53 5.60 27.81
N GLN A 119 -28.08 5.43 26.60
CA GLN A 119 -29.53 5.53 26.39
C GLN A 119 -30.28 4.51 27.24
N ARG A 120 -29.92 3.23 27.20
CA ARG A 120 -30.55 2.19 28.05
C ARG A 120 -30.54 2.52 29.54
N ARG A 121 -29.48 3.16 30.05
CA ARG A 121 -29.40 3.62 31.44
C ARG A 121 -30.36 4.78 31.73
N LYS A 122 -30.55 5.72 30.80
CA LYS A 122 -31.53 6.81 30.94
C LYS A 122 -32.97 6.30 30.99
N TRP A 123 -33.32 5.30 30.18
CA TRP A 123 -34.67 4.71 30.14
C TRP A 123 -35.04 3.87 31.37
N ARG A 124 -34.05 3.47 32.18
CA ARG A 124 -34.25 2.70 33.43
C ARG A 124 -34.36 3.58 34.68
N LYS A 125 -34.18 4.89 34.55
CA LYS A 125 -34.46 5.89 35.59
C LYS A 125 -35.80 6.55 35.31
#